data_AF-A0A8K0DDD1-F1
#
_entry.id   AF-A0A8K0DDD1-F1
#
_cell.length_a   1.000
_cell.length_b   1.000
_cell.length_c   1.000
_cell.angle_alpha   90.00
_cell.angle_beta   90.00
_cell.angle_gamma   90.00
#
_symmetry.space_group_name_H-M   'P 1'
#
loop_
_entity.id
_entity.type
_entity.pdbx_description
1 polymer ?
#
loop_
_entity_poly.entity_id
_entity_poly.type
_entity_poly.pdbx_seq_one_letter_code
_entity_poly.pdbx_strand_id
1 'polypeptide(L)'
;MEKNGFRTIFKSPPDTKDRHREDDEEVIRVDFPRVHSFSAGSATAANEGNTTVNKHEISALQAIAAATVLEEAADELAILGKMGDLPNVEADLTYRTLSQRFSQDIAGGHLFDPETIEPYEIALNKQKFTKFQQDRSFVEKILREAIRDLTTKHHFRSLVIHLTEYDKKFYEENQLLDHEMVNKARLHELQSLLQNERREAMLKIQECSELIGKLKDEYEDQIFENKIKGNYIENWENSRTEQNNFQLDRQEEYYLNIINRVKADIEREVRIDAEIESYITQCQRDYEDGIQYWMERYDKEIEIRDTEIQVLKEKREEQFNRIRELSELYNQHKREIKEYLKLKEIRRQEEELLQKRNLAATRLQAWWKGVMVRKGIGKFSKKKGGKKDKDKKKGKK
;
A
#
# COMPACT_ATOMS: atom_id res chain seq x y z
N MET A 1 25.74 -5.36 -29.74
CA MET A 1 25.98 -4.67 -28.46
C MET A 1 25.03 -5.25 -27.43
N GLU A 2 25.59 -5.61 -26.29
CA GLU A 2 25.18 -6.71 -25.43
C GLU A 2 23.83 -6.50 -24.73
N LYS A 3 22.99 -7.54 -24.79
CA LYS A 3 21.80 -7.69 -23.94
C LYS A 3 22.22 -8.41 -22.67
N ASN A 4 22.48 -7.68 -21.59
CA ASN A 4 22.59 -8.25 -20.25
C ASN A 4 21.29 -8.03 -19.50
N GLY A 5 20.39 -9.01 -19.60
CA GLY A 5 19.20 -9.10 -18.77
C GLY A 5 19.60 -9.52 -17.36
N PHE A 6 19.45 -8.61 -16.40
CA PHE A 6 19.56 -8.91 -14.98
C PHE A 6 18.39 -9.81 -14.57
N ARG A 7 18.72 -11.06 -14.27
CA ARG A 7 17.81 -12.11 -13.78
C ARG A 7 17.60 -11.88 -12.29
N THR A 8 16.44 -11.35 -11.90
CA THR A 8 16.01 -11.21 -10.50
C THR A 8 15.82 -12.61 -9.90
N ILE A 9 16.71 -13.01 -9.01
CA ILE A 9 16.57 -14.22 -8.19
C ILE A 9 15.79 -13.82 -6.93
N PHE A 10 14.47 -14.02 -6.94
CA PHE A 10 13.69 -14.10 -5.72
C PHE A 10 14.08 -15.39 -5.00
N LYS A 11 14.90 -15.28 -3.94
CA LYS A 11 15.06 -16.35 -2.96
C LYS A 11 13.95 -16.21 -1.94
N SER A 12 12.96 -17.11 -2.02
CA SER A 12 11.98 -17.32 -0.96
C SER A 12 12.68 -17.72 0.35
N PRO A 13 12.13 -17.37 1.53
CA PRO A 13 12.66 -17.80 2.82
C PRO A 13 12.55 -19.33 2.95
N PRO A 14 13.50 -20.01 3.63
CA PRO A 14 13.43 -21.45 3.80
C PRO A 14 12.33 -21.82 4.79
N ASP A 15 11.56 -22.81 4.36
CA ASP A 15 10.56 -23.61 5.06
C ASP A 15 11.16 -24.18 6.36
N THR A 16 10.73 -23.67 7.52
CA THR A 16 11.06 -24.25 8.82
C THR A 16 10.10 -25.41 9.10
N LYS A 17 10.47 -26.60 8.61
CA LYS A 17 9.94 -27.87 9.10
C LYS A 17 10.90 -28.52 10.09
N ASP A 18 10.31 -28.88 11.22
CA ASP A 18 10.67 -29.96 12.13
C ASP A 18 12.15 -30.15 12.50
N ARG A 19 12.47 -29.70 13.71
CA ARG A 19 13.15 -30.58 14.67
C ARG A 19 12.42 -30.50 16.00
N HIS A 20 11.52 -31.44 16.22
CA HIS A 20 11.30 -32.00 17.55
C HIS A 20 12.68 -32.42 18.07
N ARG A 21 13.25 -31.61 18.97
CA ARG A 21 14.19 -32.11 19.96
C ARG A 21 13.34 -32.40 21.18
N GLU A 22 13.22 -33.69 21.47
CA GLU A 22 12.89 -34.19 22.78
C GLU A 22 13.85 -33.51 23.75
N ASP A 23 13.32 -32.57 24.55
CA ASP A 23 13.99 -32.14 25.76
C ASP A 23 13.92 -33.33 26.70
N ASP A 24 14.93 -34.20 26.59
CA ASP A 24 15.27 -35.16 27.64
C ASP A 24 15.38 -34.36 28.93
N GLU A 25 14.45 -34.63 29.84
CA GLU A 25 14.57 -34.28 31.24
C GLU A 25 15.88 -34.88 31.77
N GLU A 26 16.97 -34.12 31.71
CA GLU A 26 18.10 -34.35 32.62
C GLU A 26 17.64 -33.92 34.01
N VAL A 27 16.85 -34.81 34.62
CA VAL A 27 16.79 -34.95 36.07
C VAL A 27 18.23 -35.09 36.51
N ILE A 28 18.76 -34.04 37.12
CA ILE A 28 20.01 -34.10 37.87
C ILE A 28 19.76 -35.12 38.98
N ARG A 29 20.08 -36.38 38.69
CA ARG A 29 20.27 -37.40 39.70
C ARG A 29 21.54 -37.01 40.43
N VAL A 30 21.35 -36.31 41.54
CA VAL A 30 22.35 -36.24 42.58
C VAL A 30 22.48 -37.67 43.10
N ASP A 31 23.40 -38.44 42.52
CA ASP A 31 23.83 -39.71 43.07
C ASP A 31 24.50 -39.41 44.41
N PHE A 32 23.69 -39.42 45.47
CA PHE A 32 24.22 -39.60 46.81
C PHE A 32 24.98 -40.91 46.79
N PRO A 33 26.28 -40.94 47.15
CA PRO A 33 26.98 -42.19 47.34
C PRO A 33 26.18 -42.99 48.37
N ARG A 34 25.54 -44.05 47.87
CA ARG A 34 24.83 -45.05 48.65
C ARG A 34 25.78 -45.43 49.76
N VAL A 35 25.42 -45.07 51.00
CA VAL A 35 26.14 -45.52 52.19
C VAL A 35 26.16 -47.03 52.08
N HIS A 36 27.31 -47.57 51.67
CA HIS A 36 27.59 -48.97 51.87
C HIS A 36 27.52 -49.13 53.37
N SER A 37 26.39 -49.68 53.83
CA SER A 37 26.32 -50.34 55.11
C SER A 37 27.54 -51.23 55.16
N PHE A 38 28.46 -50.88 56.05
CA PHE A 38 29.57 -51.75 56.38
C PHE A 38 28.92 -53.01 56.92
N SER A 39 28.84 -54.00 56.03
CA SER A 39 28.48 -55.37 56.32
C SER A 39 29.28 -55.77 57.56
N ALA A 40 28.54 -56.15 58.61
CA ALA A 40 29.09 -56.90 59.72
C ALA A 40 29.74 -58.15 59.14
N GLY A 41 31.05 -58.04 58.90
CA GLY A 41 31.92 -59.15 58.58
C GLY A 41 31.97 -60.06 59.79
N SER A 42 31.06 -61.03 59.79
CA SER A 42 31.17 -62.27 60.53
C SER A 42 32.52 -62.90 60.19
N ALA A 43 33.48 -62.77 61.10
CA ALA A 43 34.69 -63.55 61.13
C ALA A 43 34.56 -64.57 62.27
N THR A 44 33.99 -65.71 61.87
CA THR A 44 34.47 -67.05 62.24
C THR A 44 34.83 -67.29 63.70
N ALA A 45 33.86 -67.90 64.38
CA ALA A 45 34.08 -68.82 65.49
C ALA A 45 35.20 -69.82 65.14
N ALA A 46 36.40 -69.56 65.65
CA ALA A 46 37.40 -70.59 65.90
C ALA A 46 37.15 -71.11 67.31
N ASN A 47 36.44 -72.23 67.34
CA ASN A 47 36.28 -73.13 68.47
C ASN A 47 37.67 -73.68 68.84
N GLU A 48 38.31 -73.07 69.83
CA GLU A 48 39.46 -73.66 70.51
C GLU A 48 39.15 -73.80 72.00
N GLY A 49 39.15 -75.06 72.44
CA GLY A 49 39.79 -75.41 73.69
C GLY A 49 39.08 -74.97 74.94
N ASN A 50 38.00 -75.70 75.24
CA ASN A 50 37.60 -76.02 76.60
C ASN A 50 38.84 -76.37 77.45
N THR A 51 39.34 -75.38 78.19
CA THR A 51 40.27 -75.59 79.31
C THR A 51 39.97 -74.55 80.35
N THR A 52 39.03 -74.90 81.22
CA THR A 52 38.99 -74.44 82.60
C THR A 52 40.39 -74.52 83.19
N VAL A 53 41.06 -73.38 83.28
CA VAL A 53 42.12 -73.20 84.26
C VAL A 53 41.87 -71.84 84.86
N ASN A 54 41.62 -71.82 86.17
CA ASN A 54 41.67 -70.65 87.01
C ASN A 54 43.04 -69.97 86.85
N LYS A 55 43.21 -69.16 85.80
CA LYS A 55 44.50 -68.51 85.49
C LYS A 55 44.74 -67.25 86.34
N HIS A 56 43.88 -67.03 87.33
CA HIS A 56 43.97 -65.93 88.28
C HIS A 56 44.07 -66.43 89.72
N GLU A 57 44.20 -67.74 89.94
CA GLU A 57 44.52 -68.29 91.27
C GLU A 57 46.00 -68.07 91.52
N ILE A 58 46.27 -66.99 92.23
CA ILE A 58 47.59 -66.71 92.76
C ILE A 58 47.70 -67.57 94.04
N SER A 59 48.85 -68.23 94.24
CA SER A 59 49.10 -68.98 95.48
C SER A 59 48.81 -68.07 96.68
N ALA A 60 48.17 -68.57 97.74
CA ALA A 60 47.75 -67.73 98.88
C ALA A 60 48.87 -66.83 99.43
N LEU A 61 50.11 -67.33 99.42
CA LEU A 61 51.29 -66.56 99.83
C LEU A 61 51.64 -65.42 98.85
N GLN A 62 51.52 -65.68 97.56
CA GLN A 62 51.74 -64.69 96.50
C GLN A 62 50.60 -63.67 96.43
N ALA A 63 49.35 -64.08 96.73
CA ALA A 63 48.20 -63.19 96.75
C ALA A 63 48.28 -62.21 97.93
N ILE A 64 48.71 -62.69 99.11
CA ILE A 64 48.95 -61.85 100.28
C ILE A 64 50.15 -60.92 100.04
N ALA A 65 51.26 -61.41 99.48
CA ALA A 65 52.42 -60.57 99.17
C ALA A 65 52.10 -59.49 98.11
N ALA A 66 51.29 -59.82 97.09
CA ALA A 66 50.82 -58.83 96.13
C ALA A 66 49.85 -57.83 96.78
N ALA A 67 48.94 -58.29 97.64
CA ALA A 67 48.02 -57.43 98.38
C ALA A 67 48.76 -56.43 99.29
N THR A 68 49.83 -56.84 100.00
CA THR A 68 50.57 -55.91 100.87
C THR A 68 51.31 -54.82 100.08
N VAL A 69 51.86 -55.16 98.91
CA VAL A 69 52.50 -54.17 98.02
C VAL A 69 51.45 -53.23 97.42
N LEU A 70 50.28 -53.75 97.05
CA LEU A 70 49.19 -52.93 96.55
C LEU A 70 48.56 -52.07 97.67
N GLU A 71 48.54 -52.54 98.92
CA GLU A 71 48.11 -51.77 100.10
C GLU A 71 49.04 -50.59 100.35
N GLU A 72 50.36 -50.79 100.31
CA GLU A 72 51.34 -49.71 100.42
C GLU A 72 51.14 -48.68 99.30
N ALA A 73 50.97 -49.13 98.05
CA ALA A 73 50.69 -48.25 96.92
C ALA A 73 49.33 -47.53 97.01
N ALA A 74 48.28 -48.20 97.52
CA ALA A 74 46.96 -47.62 97.73
C ALA A 74 46.96 -46.61 98.88
N ASP A 75 47.77 -46.83 99.91
CA ASP A 75 47.94 -45.92 101.04
C ASP A 75 48.78 -44.69 100.64
N GLU A 76 49.85 -44.86 99.86
CA GLU A 76 50.56 -43.74 99.22
C GLU A 76 49.62 -42.91 98.32
N LEU A 77 48.82 -43.61 97.51
CA LEU A 77 47.72 -43.05 96.72
C LEU A 77 46.49 -42.68 97.56
N ALA A 78 46.50 -42.76 98.88
CA ALA A 78 45.50 -42.13 99.75
C ALA A 78 46.09 -40.88 100.42
N ILE A 79 47.38 -40.93 100.76
CA ILE A 79 48.13 -39.83 101.37
C ILE A 79 48.31 -38.68 100.38
N LEU A 80 48.72 -38.97 99.13
CA LEU A 80 48.96 -37.96 98.08
C LEU A 80 47.78 -36.99 97.79
N GLY A 81 46.59 -37.25 98.30
CA GLY A 81 45.29 -36.67 97.87
C GLY A 81 44.59 -36.00 99.03
N LYS A 82 45.12 -36.26 100.22
CA LYS A 82 44.98 -35.44 101.40
C LYS A 82 46.10 -34.38 101.48
N MET A 83 47.10 -34.44 100.59
CA MET A 83 48.17 -33.43 100.50
C MET A 83 47.72 -32.25 99.64
N GLY A 84 47.77 -31.03 100.19
CA GLY A 84 47.70 -29.77 99.44
C GLY A 84 46.32 -29.32 98.97
N ASP A 85 45.32 -29.23 99.87
CA ASP A 85 43.98 -28.65 99.62
C ASP A 85 43.30 -29.10 98.30
N LEU A 86 43.61 -30.31 97.83
CA LEU A 86 43.06 -30.86 96.60
C LEU A 86 41.57 -31.19 96.78
N PRO A 87 40.72 -30.94 95.78
CA PRO A 87 39.28 -31.16 95.87
C PRO A 87 38.95 -32.64 96.00
N ASN A 88 38.24 -33.07 97.05
CA ASN A 88 37.90 -34.48 97.21
C ASN A 88 36.85 -34.91 96.19
N VAL A 89 37.25 -35.69 95.19
CA VAL A 89 36.35 -36.20 94.14
C VAL A 89 36.25 -37.72 94.23
N GLU A 90 35.05 -38.22 94.47
CA GLU A 90 34.78 -39.65 94.53
C GLU A 90 34.72 -40.24 93.10
N ALA A 91 35.51 -41.29 92.85
CA ALA A 91 35.54 -41.94 91.55
C ALA A 91 34.31 -42.82 91.32
N ASP A 92 33.60 -42.54 90.23
CA ASP A 92 32.58 -43.43 89.66
C ASP A 92 33.27 -44.49 88.80
N LEU A 93 33.13 -45.76 89.19
CA LEU A 93 33.70 -46.90 88.48
C LEU A 93 32.79 -47.42 87.38
N THR A 94 31.60 -46.85 87.19
CA THR A 94 30.68 -47.32 86.15
C THR A 94 31.22 -47.01 84.76
N TYR A 95 31.18 -48.01 83.88
CA TYR A 95 31.37 -47.79 82.45
C TYR A 95 30.25 -46.90 81.91
N ARG A 96 30.61 -45.79 81.28
CA ARG A 96 29.70 -44.91 80.53
C ARG A 96 30.12 -44.90 79.07
N THR A 97 29.16 -45.04 78.16
CA THR A 97 29.40 -44.99 76.70
C THR A 97 29.83 -43.59 76.27
N LEU A 98 30.48 -43.44 75.09
CA LEU A 98 30.81 -42.13 74.51
C LEU A 98 29.63 -41.16 74.53
N SER A 99 28.46 -41.64 74.08
CA SER A 99 27.25 -40.82 74.05
C SER A 99 26.85 -40.34 75.44
N GLN A 100 27.03 -41.11 76.51
CA GLN A 100 26.69 -40.71 77.88
C GLN A 100 27.77 -39.86 78.55
N ARG A 101 29.03 -39.99 78.13
CA ARG A 101 30.15 -39.17 78.60
C ARG A 101 30.11 -37.76 78.03
N PHE A 102 29.65 -37.63 76.79
CA PHE A 102 29.63 -36.38 76.05
C PHE A 102 28.21 -35.89 75.69
N SER A 103 27.13 -36.52 76.21
CA SER A 103 25.73 -36.06 76.00
C SER A 103 25.39 -34.78 76.71
N GLN A 104 26.18 -34.40 77.72
CA GLN A 104 25.98 -33.14 78.40
C GLN A 104 26.47 -32.06 77.45
N ASP A 105 25.53 -31.28 76.91
CA ASP A 105 25.84 -30.10 76.12
C ASP A 105 26.98 -29.34 76.79
N ILE A 106 28.15 -29.35 76.15
CA ILE A 106 29.21 -28.40 76.47
C ILE A 106 28.61 -27.06 76.03
N ALA A 107 27.89 -26.45 76.96
CA ALA A 107 27.36 -25.11 76.83
C ALA A 107 28.47 -24.24 76.23
N GLY A 108 28.11 -23.55 75.16
CA GLY A 108 29.02 -22.95 74.21
C GLY A 108 30.16 -22.18 74.84
N GLY A 109 31.29 -22.13 74.12
CA GLY A 109 32.52 -21.46 74.53
C GLY A 109 32.28 -20.11 75.19
N HIS A 110 32.24 -20.13 76.52
CA HIS A 110 32.34 -18.93 77.34
C HIS A 110 33.81 -18.80 77.76
N LEU A 111 34.35 -17.60 77.63
CA LEU A 111 35.71 -17.24 78.06
C LEU A 111 35.92 -17.37 79.58
N PHE A 112 34.86 -17.69 80.35
CA PHE A 112 34.83 -17.81 81.80
C PHE A 112 33.92 -18.98 82.23
N ASP A 113 34.29 -19.65 83.32
CA ASP A 113 33.51 -20.70 83.97
C ASP A 113 32.22 -20.11 84.59
N PRO A 114 31.00 -20.56 84.20
CA PRO A 114 29.74 -19.91 84.58
C PRO A 114 29.45 -19.84 86.08
N GLU A 115 30.10 -20.69 86.90
CA GLU A 115 29.85 -20.75 88.34
C GLU A 115 30.77 -19.86 89.19
N THR A 116 31.96 -19.49 88.69
CA THR A 116 33.01 -18.90 89.57
C THR A 116 33.61 -17.59 89.08
N ILE A 117 33.42 -17.19 87.81
CA ILE A 117 33.99 -15.95 87.23
C ILE A 117 35.52 -15.85 87.47
N GLU A 118 36.23 -16.97 87.42
CA GLU A 118 37.69 -17.01 87.57
C GLU A 118 38.37 -16.93 86.19
N PRO A 119 39.53 -16.27 86.04
CA PRO A 119 40.32 -16.25 84.81
C PRO A 119 40.51 -17.65 84.22
N TYR A 120 40.38 -17.78 82.89
CA TYR A 120 40.44 -19.05 82.14
C TYR A 120 41.62 -19.96 82.54
N GLU A 121 42.79 -19.38 82.84
CA GLU A 121 43.97 -20.13 83.30
C GLU A 121 43.79 -20.77 84.69
N ILE A 122 43.10 -20.09 85.60
CA ILE A 122 42.82 -20.58 86.96
C ILE A 122 41.75 -21.68 86.89
N ALA A 123 40.69 -21.48 86.10
CA ALA A 123 39.66 -22.49 85.86
C ALA A 123 40.21 -23.74 85.17
N LEU A 124 41.09 -23.58 84.17
CA LEU A 124 41.75 -24.69 83.50
C LEU A 124 42.69 -25.45 84.44
N ASN A 125 43.43 -24.74 85.30
CA ASN A 125 44.27 -25.37 86.31
C ASN A 125 43.42 -26.13 87.34
N LYS A 126 42.30 -25.55 87.79
CA LYS A 126 41.33 -26.22 88.67
C LYS A 126 40.77 -27.48 88.02
N GLN A 127 40.38 -27.43 86.74
CA GLN A 127 39.92 -28.60 85.98
C GLN A 127 41.01 -29.68 85.85
N LYS A 128 42.28 -29.29 85.61
CA LYS A 128 43.42 -30.22 85.59
C LYS A 128 43.61 -30.88 86.97
N PHE A 129 43.51 -30.14 88.07
CA PHE A 129 43.61 -30.70 89.42
C PHE A 129 42.41 -31.58 89.77
N THR A 130 41.20 -31.21 89.35
CA THR A 130 39.99 -32.04 89.49
C THR A 130 40.12 -33.34 88.71
N LYS A 131 40.58 -33.29 87.45
CA LYS A 131 40.84 -34.49 86.64
C LYS A 131 41.92 -35.36 87.28
N PHE A 132 43.05 -34.77 87.70
CA PHE A 132 44.12 -35.50 88.38
C PHE A 132 43.61 -36.22 89.62
N GLN A 133 42.77 -35.55 90.42
CA GLN A 133 42.20 -36.12 91.64
C GLN A 133 41.14 -37.20 91.34
N GLN A 134 40.39 -37.09 90.25
CA GLN A 134 39.49 -38.12 89.73
C GLN A 134 40.26 -39.36 89.24
N ASP A 135 41.31 -39.17 88.43
CA ASP A 135 42.14 -40.26 87.91
C ASP A 135 42.83 -41.00 89.07
N ARG A 136 43.33 -40.24 90.05
CA ARG A 136 43.93 -40.78 91.26
C ARG A 136 42.93 -41.53 92.13
N SER A 137 41.74 -40.98 92.39
CA SER A 137 40.72 -41.66 93.20
C SER A 137 40.17 -42.90 92.48
N PHE A 138 40.15 -42.90 91.15
CA PHE A 138 39.82 -44.06 90.31
C PHE A 138 40.84 -45.19 90.49
N VAL A 139 42.15 -44.88 90.38
CA VAL A 139 43.22 -45.85 90.60
C VAL A 139 43.20 -46.35 92.05
N GLU A 140 43.06 -45.47 93.03
CA GLU A 140 42.98 -45.85 94.45
C GLU A 140 41.81 -46.82 94.71
N LYS A 141 40.62 -46.56 94.14
CA LYS A 141 39.43 -47.40 94.32
C LYS A 141 39.57 -48.74 93.61
N ILE A 142 40.13 -48.79 92.41
CA ILE A 142 40.45 -50.03 91.70
C ILE A 142 41.45 -50.87 92.48
N LEU A 143 42.51 -50.24 93.02
CA LEU A 143 43.49 -50.93 93.85
C LEU A 143 42.87 -51.47 95.13
N ARG A 144 42.03 -50.70 95.82
CA ARG A 144 41.28 -51.18 97.00
C ARG A 144 40.34 -52.34 96.68
N GLU A 145 39.68 -52.34 95.51
CA GLU A 145 38.85 -53.46 95.04
C GLU A 145 39.70 -54.69 94.68
N ALA A 146 40.85 -54.49 94.05
CA ALA A 146 41.79 -55.55 93.71
C ALA A 146 42.42 -56.19 94.96
N ILE A 147 42.82 -55.38 95.96
CA ILE A 147 43.29 -55.84 97.28
C ILE A 147 42.20 -56.66 97.95
N ARG A 148 40.96 -56.16 97.97
CA ARG A 148 39.82 -56.88 98.57
C ARG A 148 39.59 -58.22 97.89
N ASP A 149 39.63 -58.28 96.56
CA ASP A 149 39.47 -59.52 95.81
C ASP A 149 40.65 -60.49 96.00
N LEU A 150 41.89 -59.99 96.13
CA LEU A 150 43.09 -60.80 96.41
C LEU A 150 43.09 -61.39 97.83
N THR A 151 42.65 -60.63 98.83
CA THR A 151 42.61 -61.04 100.24
C THR A 151 41.44 -61.98 100.54
N THR A 152 40.29 -61.82 99.87
CA THR A 152 39.08 -62.61 100.16
C THR A 152 38.86 -63.80 99.22
N LYS A 153 39.24 -63.68 97.95
CA LYS A 153 38.95 -64.69 96.91
C LYS A 153 40.22 -65.26 96.27
N HIS A 154 41.38 -64.64 96.48
CA HIS A 154 42.66 -64.98 95.83
C HIS A 154 42.64 -64.89 94.30
N HIS A 155 41.82 -63.98 93.75
CA HIS A 155 41.78 -63.64 92.32
C HIS A 155 41.81 -62.11 92.12
N PHE A 156 42.17 -61.65 90.93
CA PHE A 156 42.24 -60.22 90.58
C PHE A 156 41.26 -59.83 89.46
N ARG A 157 40.10 -60.50 89.39
CA ARG A 157 39.13 -60.35 88.29
C ARG A 157 38.56 -58.93 88.18
N SER A 158 38.31 -58.24 89.29
CA SER A 158 37.81 -56.85 89.25
C SER A 158 38.78 -55.90 88.52
N LEU A 159 40.09 -56.03 88.79
CA LEU A 159 41.13 -55.26 88.09
C LEU A 159 41.12 -55.52 86.58
N VAL A 160 40.96 -56.79 86.16
CA VAL A 160 40.88 -57.15 84.73
C VAL A 160 39.66 -56.51 84.07
N ILE A 161 38.50 -56.54 84.72
CA ILE A 161 37.27 -55.92 84.20
C ILE A 161 37.48 -54.41 84.01
N HIS A 162 37.97 -53.71 85.03
CA HIS A 162 38.25 -52.27 84.95
C HIS A 162 39.29 -51.91 83.89
N LEU A 163 40.34 -52.73 83.72
CA LEU A 163 41.32 -52.55 82.64
C LEU A 163 40.69 -52.75 81.25
N THR A 164 39.88 -53.80 81.06
CA THR A 164 39.19 -54.01 79.78
C THR A 164 38.20 -52.89 79.45
N GLU A 165 37.54 -52.33 80.46
CA GLU A 165 36.66 -51.18 80.31
C GLU A 165 37.45 -49.92 79.97
N TYR A 166 38.61 -49.70 80.58
CA TYR A 166 39.51 -48.59 80.26
C TYR A 166 40.05 -48.68 78.82
N ASP A 167 40.52 -49.85 78.40
CA ASP A 167 40.99 -50.09 77.03
C ASP A 167 39.87 -49.83 76.01
N LYS A 168 38.65 -50.26 76.32
CA LYS A 168 37.47 -49.98 75.49
C LYS A 168 37.17 -48.47 75.42
N LYS A 169 37.26 -47.75 76.55
CA LYS A 169 37.08 -46.29 76.58
C LYS A 169 38.13 -45.57 75.72
N PHE A 170 39.39 -45.97 75.83
CA PHE A 170 40.51 -45.43 75.07
C PHE A 170 40.34 -45.68 73.56
N TYR A 171 39.93 -46.90 73.19
CA TYR A 171 39.66 -47.24 71.80
C TYR A 171 38.51 -46.42 71.20
N GLU A 172 37.40 -46.30 71.93
CA GLU A 172 36.26 -45.47 71.53
C GLU A 172 36.65 -43.99 71.31
N GLU A 173 37.46 -43.41 72.19
CA GLU A 173 37.94 -42.02 72.06
C GLU A 173 38.88 -41.82 70.88
N ASN A 174 39.82 -42.75 70.64
CA ASN A 174 40.71 -42.67 69.49
C ASN A 174 39.95 -42.82 68.17
N GLN A 175 38.96 -43.72 68.10
CA GLN A 175 38.08 -43.82 66.94
C GLN A 175 37.34 -42.50 66.66
N LEU A 176 36.85 -41.84 67.71
CA LEU A 176 36.19 -40.54 67.57
C LEU A 176 37.16 -39.48 67.03
N LEU A 177 38.41 -39.45 67.52
CA LEU A 177 39.45 -38.53 67.05
C LEU A 177 39.79 -38.76 65.58
N ASP A 178 39.91 -40.03 65.17
CA ASP A 178 40.16 -40.40 63.77
C ASP A 178 39.00 -39.97 62.87
N HIS A 179 37.76 -40.21 63.29
CA HIS A 179 36.56 -39.74 62.56
C HIS A 179 36.50 -38.21 62.48
N GLU A 180 36.86 -37.52 63.56
CA GLU A 180 36.89 -36.05 63.63
C GLU A 180 37.92 -35.47 62.67
N MET A 181 39.12 -36.06 62.62
CA MET A 181 40.17 -35.68 61.68
C MET A 181 39.72 -35.85 60.23
N VAL A 182 39.10 -37.00 59.89
CA VAL A 182 38.54 -37.24 58.55
C VAL A 182 37.43 -36.26 58.22
N ASN A 183 36.54 -35.96 59.17
CA ASN A 183 35.45 -35.00 58.99
C ASN A 183 35.97 -33.58 58.77
N LYS A 184 36.99 -33.14 59.53
CA LYS A 184 37.66 -31.86 59.31
C LYS A 184 38.30 -31.77 57.93
N ALA A 185 39.00 -32.82 57.49
CA ALA A 185 39.60 -32.87 56.16
C ALA A 185 38.53 -32.75 55.07
N ARG A 186 37.43 -33.52 55.20
CA ARG A 186 36.29 -33.47 54.28
C ARG A 186 35.59 -32.11 54.29
N LEU A 187 35.48 -31.47 55.44
CA LEU A 187 34.88 -30.14 55.57
C LEU A 187 35.74 -29.09 54.86
N HIS A 188 37.06 -29.16 55.03
CA HIS A 188 37.99 -28.28 54.30
C HIS A 188 37.92 -28.51 52.78
N GLU A 189 37.83 -29.76 52.34
CA GLU A 189 37.64 -30.11 50.92
C GLU A 189 36.33 -29.54 50.38
N LEU A 190 35.20 -29.74 51.06
CA LEU A 190 33.91 -29.17 50.67
C LEU A 190 33.94 -27.64 50.63
N GLN A 191 34.60 -27.00 51.59
CA GLN A 191 34.77 -25.54 51.59
C GLN A 191 35.58 -25.07 50.38
N SER A 192 36.64 -25.79 50.01
CA SER A 192 37.44 -25.48 48.82
C SER A 192 36.62 -25.65 47.54
N LEU A 193 35.84 -26.73 47.42
CA LEU A 193 34.95 -26.98 46.29
C LEU A 193 33.90 -25.86 46.16
N LEU A 194 33.26 -25.47 47.27
CA LEU A 194 32.26 -24.39 47.27
C LEU A 194 32.88 -23.05 46.86
N GLN A 195 34.09 -22.74 47.33
CA GLN A 195 34.81 -21.53 46.89
C GLN A 195 35.16 -21.56 45.41
N ASN A 196 35.51 -22.73 44.86
CA ASN A 196 35.80 -22.89 43.44
C ASN A 196 34.54 -22.72 42.59
N GLU A 197 33.44 -23.39 42.93
CA GLU A 197 32.14 -23.22 42.26
C GLU A 197 31.68 -21.76 42.29
N ARG A 198 31.83 -21.08 43.43
CA ARG A 198 31.50 -19.64 43.56
C ARG A 198 32.34 -18.79 42.61
N ARG A 199 33.63 -19.09 42.45
CA ARG A 199 34.52 -18.37 41.53
C ARG A 199 34.10 -18.62 40.07
N GLU A 200 33.81 -19.85 39.71
CA GLU A 200 33.34 -20.21 38.36
C GLU A 200 32.01 -19.54 38.02
N ALA A 201 31.06 -19.53 38.95
CA ALA A 201 29.79 -18.84 38.77
C ALA A 201 30.00 -17.32 38.56
N MET A 202 30.94 -16.71 39.30
CA MET A 202 31.27 -15.29 39.14
C MET A 202 31.90 -14.99 37.77
N LEU A 203 32.79 -15.86 37.28
CA LEU A 203 33.37 -15.73 35.94
C LEU A 203 32.30 -15.83 34.84
N LYS A 204 31.39 -16.81 34.93
CA LYS A 204 30.26 -16.94 33.99
C LYS A 204 29.36 -15.70 34.00
N ILE A 205 29.07 -15.14 35.18
CA ILE A 205 28.30 -13.89 35.28
C ILE A 205 29.04 -12.75 34.56
N GLN A 206 30.35 -12.64 34.72
CA GLN A 206 31.15 -11.62 34.04
C GLN A 206 31.14 -11.83 32.51
N GLU A 207 31.39 -13.04 32.03
CA GLU A 207 31.34 -13.37 30.59
C GLU A 207 29.97 -13.07 29.97
N CYS A 208 28.88 -13.46 30.64
CA CYS A 208 27.53 -13.11 30.22
C CYS A 208 27.30 -11.60 30.19
N SER A 209 27.80 -10.86 31.19
CA SER A 209 27.66 -9.40 31.24
C SER A 209 28.42 -8.72 30.10
N GLU A 210 29.63 -9.20 29.79
CA GLU A 210 30.42 -8.71 28.65
C GLU A 210 29.74 -9.01 27.31
N LEU A 211 29.15 -10.20 27.16
CA LEU A 211 28.38 -10.57 25.97
C LEU A 211 27.14 -9.69 25.81
N ILE A 212 26.40 -9.43 26.90
CA ILE A 212 25.25 -8.52 26.89
C ILE A 212 25.70 -7.12 26.45
N GLY A 213 26.84 -6.63 26.93
CA GLY A 213 27.42 -5.36 26.50
C GLY A 213 27.66 -5.32 24.99
N LYS A 214 28.38 -6.31 24.44
CA LYS A 214 28.67 -6.40 23.00
C LYS A 214 27.41 -6.47 22.15
N LEU A 215 26.43 -7.29 22.55
CA LEU A 215 25.16 -7.42 21.83
C LEU A 215 24.33 -6.13 21.89
N LYS A 216 24.40 -5.40 23.01
CA LYS A 216 23.73 -4.11 23.14
C LYS A 216 24.37 -3.07 22.22
N ASP A 217 25.69 -2.99 22.18
CA ASP A 217 26.41 -2.06 21.31
C ASP A 217 26.11 -2.37 19.83
N GLU A 218 26.16 -3.65 19.43
CA GLU A 218 25.81 -4.08 18.07
C GLU A 218 24.36 -3.73 17.72
N TYR A 219 23.43 -3.90 18.66
CA TYR A 219 22.02 -3.54 18.45
C TYR A 219 21.82 -2.04 18.29
N GLU A 220 22.48 -1.22 19.11
CA GLU A 220 22.44 0.25 19.01
C GLU A 220 23.05 0.73 17.69
N ASP A 221 24.17 0.15 17.26
CA ASP A 221 24.80 0.40 15.97
C ASP A 221 23.86 0.06 14.81
N GLN A 222 23.17 -1.09 14.86
CA GLN A 222 22.18 -1.47 13.86
C GLN A 222 20.98 -0.51 13.82
N ILE A 223 20.49 -0.04 14.97
CA ILE A 223 19.43 0.98 15.01
C ILE A 223 19.92 2.27 14.32
N PHE A 224 21.12 2.72 14.65
CA PHE A 224 21.69 3.94 14.09
C PHE A 224 21.91 3.82 12.58
N GLU A 225 22.49 2.70 12.14
CA GLU A 225 22.72 2.40 10.72
C GLU A 225 21.38 2.36 9.95
N ASN A 226 20.37 1.67 10.49
CA ASN A 226 19.05 1.61 9.88
C ASN A 226 18.37 2.98 9.80
N LYS A 227 18.55 3.83 10.82
CA LYS A 227 18.02 5.20 10.80
C LYS A 227 18.69 6.04 9.71
N ILE A 228 20.01 5.94 9.55
CA ILE A 228 20.74 6.63 8.47
C ILE A 228 20.29 6.13 7.11
N LYS A 229 20.22 4.80 6.92
CA LYS A 229 19.74 4.19 5.68
C LYS A 229 18.31 4.62 5.36
N GLY A 230 17.43 4.67 6.37
CA GLY A 230 16.06 5.15 6.24
C GLY A 230 16.00 6.60 5.74
N ASN A 231 16.71 7.51 6.40
CA ASN A 231 16.78 8.91 6.00
C ASN A 231 17.36 9.09 4.59
N TYR A 232 18.36 8.27 4.21
CA TYR A 232 18.93 8.30 2.88
C TYR A 232 17.92 7.88 1.81
N ILE A 233 17.19 6.78 2.04
CA ILE A 233 16.15 6.29 1.13
C ILE A 233 15.03 7.33 1.00
N GLU A 234 14.59 7.90 2.12
CA GLU A 234 13.55 8.94 2.13
C GLU A 234 13.98 10.16 1.31
N ASN A 235 15.17 10.69 1.55
CA ASN A 235 15.70 11.82 0.78
C ASN A 235 15.88 11.49 -0.70
N TRP A 236 16.30 10.27 -1.02
CA TRP A 236 16.45 9.81 -2.39
C TRP A 236 15.10 9.70 -3.11
N GLU A 237 14.10 9.08 -2.49
CA GLU A 237 12.74 8.98 -3.03
C GLU A 237 12.08 10.36 -3.17
N ASN A 238 12.27 11.25 -2.20
CA ASN A 238 11.78 12.63 -2.27
C ASN A 238 12.41 13.38 -3.46
N SER A 239 13.74 13.32 -3.61
CA SER A 239 14.45 13.98 -4.71
C SER A 239 14.03 13.41 -6.08
N ARG A 240 13.84 12.09 -6.15
CA ARG A 240 13.36 11.41 -7.36
C ARG A 240 11.94 11.83 -7.71
N THR A 241 11.07 11.91 -6.72
CA THR A 241 9.66 12.33 -6.90
C THR A 241 9.59 13.78 -7.33
N GLU A 242 10.37 14.67 -6.68
CA GLU A 242 10.46 16.08 -7.04
C GLU A 242 10.99 16.27 -8.48
N GLN A 243 12.03 15.54 -8.86
CA GLN A 243 12.55 15.56 -10.23
C GLN A 243 11.50 15.09 -11.24
N ASN A 244 10.77 14.02 -10.93
CA ASN A 244 9.73 13.49 -11.80
C ASN A 244 8.58 14.48 -11.95
N ASN A 245 8.10 15.05 -10.85
CA ASN A 245 7.06 16.08 -10.85
C ASN A 245 7.50 17.28 -11.68
N PHE A 246 8.73 17.77 -11.50
CA PHE A 246 9.26 18.88 -12.31
C PHE A 246 9.28 18.57 -13.81
N GLN A 247 9.60 17.33 -14.21
CA GLN A 247 9.54 16.93 -15.61
C GLN A 247 8.10 16.87 -16.14
N LEU A 248 7.18 16.35 -15.34
CA LEU A 248 5.76 16.29 -15.68
C LEU A 248 5.18 17.69 -15.81
N ASP A 249 5.40 18.57 -14.83
CA ASP A 249 4.93 19.96 -14.83
C ASP A 249 5.44 20.71 -16.07
N ARG A 250 6.73 20.53 -16.41
CA ARG A 250 7.31 21.15 -17.61
C ARG A 250 6.67 20.64 -18.90
N GLN A 251 6.37 19.34 -18.99
CA GLN A 251 5.68 18.77 -20.16
C GLN A 251 4.24 19.26 -20.23
N GLU A 252 3.55 19.30 -19.10
CA GLU A 252 2.18 19.81 -18.99
C GLU A 252 2.11 21.27 -19.42
N GLU A 253 3.00 22.12 -18.91
CA GLU A 253 3.09 23.53 -19.30
C GLU A 253 3.36 23.69 -20.80
N TYR A 254 4.23 22.85 -21.38
CA TYR A 254 4.48 22.85 -22.81
C TYR A 254 3.21 22.55 -23.62
N TYR A 255 2.46 21.50 -23.25
CA TYR A 255 1.21 21.15 -23.94
C TYR A 255 0.10 22.17 -23.69
N LEU A 256 0.00 22.75 -22.49
CA LEU A 256 -0.93 23.82 -22.18
C LEU A 256 -0.69 25.05 -23.05
N ASN A 257 0.58 25.43 -23.25
CA ASN A 257 0.94 26.51 -24.16
C ASN A 257 0.55 26.22 -25.61
N ILE A 258 0.73 24.99 -26.09
CA ILE A 258 0.26 24.57 -27.41
C ILE A 258 -1.26 24.66 -27.51
N ILE A 259 -1.99 24.15 -26.51
CA ILE A 259 -3.45 24.19 -26.48
C ILE A 259 -3.94 25.63 -26.52
N ASN A 260 -3.35 26.53 -25.73
CA ASN A 260 -3.73 27.93 -25.70
C ASN A 260 -3.45 28.64 -27.03
N ARG A 261 -2.31 28.34 -27.68
CA ARG A 261 -2.01 28.86 -29.01
C ARG A 261 -3.03 28.38 -30.04
N VAL A 262 -3.31 27.09 -30.08
CA VAL A 262 -4.28 26.51 -31.03
C VAL A 262 -5.68 27.06 -30.77
N LYS A 263 -6.09 27.25 -29.52
CA LYS A 263 -7.36 27.91 -29.19
C LYS A 263 -7.43 29.33 -29.73
N ALA A 264 -6.38 30.13 -29.54
CA ALA A 264 -6.32 31.48 -30.08
C ALA A 264 -6.34 31.48 -31.63
N ASP A 265 -5.70 30.51 -32.26
CA ASP A 265 -5.72 30.34 -33.71
C ASP A 265 -7.13 30.00 -34.20
N ILE A 266 -7.83 29.07 -33.55
CA ILE A 266 -9.23 28.73 -33.86
C ILE A 266 -10.15 29.95 -33.71
N GLU A 267 -10.02 30.71 -32.61
CA GLU A 267 -10.83 31.93 -32.41
C GLU A 267 -10.60 32.98 -33.50
N ARG A 268 -9.37 33.09 -34.02
CA ARG A 268 -9.05 33.96 -35.16
C ARG A 268 -9.68 33.45 -36.45
N GLU A 269 -9.57 32.17 -36.75
CA GLU A 269 -10.19 31.58 -37.95
C GLU A 269 -11.72 31.75 -37.91
N VAL A 270 -12.37 31.49 -36.78
CA VAL A 270 -13.82 31.70 -36.62
C VAL A 270 -14.22 33.16 -36.90
N ARG A 271 -13.39 34.13 -36.50
CA ARG A 271 -13.66 35.55 -36.80
C ARG A 271 -13.50 35.84 -38.30
N ILE A 272 -12.44 35.34 -38.92
CA ILE A 272 -12.17 35.52 -40.35
C ILE A 272 -13.29 34.89 -41.18
N ASP A 273 -13.72 33.68 -40.83
CA ASP A 273 -14.83 32.99 -41.49
C ASP A 273 -16.12 33.81 -41.41
N ALA A 274 -16.44 34.37 -40.25
CA ALA A 274 -17.61 35.24 -40.09
C ALA A 274 -17.52 36.52 -40.95
N GLU A 275 -16.34 37.12 -41.09
CA GLU A 275 -16.11 38.28 -41.97
C GLU A 275 -16.27 37.90 -43.45
N ILE A 276 -15.72 36.76 -43.86
CA ILE A 276 -15.86 36.21 -45.22
C ILE A 276 -17.33 35.92 -45.53
N GLU A 277 -18.05 35.25 -44.62
CA GLU A 277 -19.48 34.96 -44.76
C GLU A 277 -20.29 36.25 -44.89
N SER A 278 -20.01 37.26 -44.07
CA SER A 278 -20.66 38.57 -44.17
C SER A 278 -20.39 39.24 -45.51
N TYR A 279 -19.15 39.20 -46.00
CA TYR A 279 -18.78 39.76 -47.29
C TYR A 279 -19.49 39.05 -48.45
N ILE A 280 -19.48 37.72 -48.47
CA ILE A 280 -20.19 36.92 -49.48
C ILE A 280 -21.68 37.21 -49.44
N THR A 281 -22.29 37.25 -48.24
CA THR A 281 -23.70 37.58 -48.07
C THR A 281 -24.02 38.98 -48.59
N GLN A 282 -23.13 39.96 -48.38
CA GLN A 282 -23.29 41.30 -48.92
C GLN A 282 -23.22 41.30 -50.45
N CYS A 283 -22.22 40.65 -51.05
CA CYS A 283 -22.12 40.54 -52.50
C CYS A 283 -23.34 39.83 -53.12
N GLN A 284 -23.85 38.79 -52.46
CA GLN A 284 -25.08 38.11 -52.88
C GLN A 284 -26.26 39.08 -52.92
N ARG A 285 -26.44 39.88 -51.86
CA ARG A 285 -27.50 40.92 -51.82
C ARG A 285 -27.31 41.95 -52.92
N ASP A 286 -26.09 42.44 -53.14
CA ASP A 286 -25.81 43.42 -54.20
C ASP A 286 -26.18 42.85 -55.60
N TYR A 287 -25.92 41.56 -55.83
CA TYR A 287 -26.33 40.89 -57.06
C TYR A 287 -27.84 40.66 -57.15
N GLU A 288 -28.49 40.27 -56.05
CA GLU A 288 -29.95 40.13 -55.98
C GLU A 288 -30.66 41.45 -56.27
N ASP A 289 -30.20 42.55 -55.67
CA ASP A 289 -30.70 43.91 -55.92
C ASP A 289 -30.48 44.31 -57.38
N GLY A 290 -29.33 43.98 -57.96
CA GLY A 290 -29.03 44.20 -59.37
C GLY A 290 -29.98 43.41 -60.29
N ILE A 291 -30.23 42.14 -60.00
CA ILE A 291 -31.17 41.30 -60.74
C ILE A 291 -32.58 41.89 -60.65
N GLN A 292 -33.03 42.25 -59.44
CA GLN A 292 -34.34 42.85 -59.21
C GLN A 292 -34.51 44.16 -59.98
N TYR A 293 -33.51 45.03 -59.96
CA TYR A 293 -33.49 46.27 -60.74
C TYR A 293 -33.66 46.01 -62.25
N TRP A 294 -32.90 45.06 -62.80
CA TRP A 294 -32.99 44.72 -64.22
C TRP A 294 -34.33 44.07 -64.56
N MET A 295 -34.86 43.19 -63.72
CA MET A 295 -36.19 42.60 -63.90
C MET A 295 -37.27 43.68 -63.97
N GLU A 296 -37.33 44.58 -62.99
CA GLU A 296 -38.31 45.67 -62.99
C GLU A 296 -38.17 46.60 -64.18
N ARG A 297 -36.95 46.85 -64.64
CA ARG A 297 -36.69 47.64 -65.83
C ARG A 297 -37.19 46.93 -67.09
N TYR A 298 -36.89 45.64 -67.25
CA TYR A 298 -37.35 44.86 -68.39
C TYR A 298 -38.87 44.78 -68.43
N ASP A 299 -39.52 44.54 -67.30
CA ASP A 299 -40.99 44.50 -67.21
C ASP A 299 -41.61 45.83 -67.66
N LYS A 300 -41.09 46.96 -67.16
CA LYS A 300 -41.53 48.30 -67.59
C LYS A 300 -41.29 48.56 -69.07
N GLU A 301 -40.11 48.20 -69.58
CA GLU A 301 -39.80 48.36 -71.01
C GLU A 301 -40.72 47.49 -71.87
N ILE A 302 -41.01 46.24 -71.48
CA ILE A 302 -41.95 45.36 -72.16
C ILE A 302 -43.36 45.96 -72.16
N GLU A 303 -43.86 46.42 -71.01
CA GLU A 303 -45.17 47.08 -70.92
C GLU A 303 -45.25 48.29 -71.86
N ILE A 304 -44.23 49.16 -71.86
CA ILE A 304 -44.18 50.31 -72.78
C ILE A 304 -44.23 49.83 -74.24
N ARG A 305 -43.41 48.85 -74.62
CA ARG A 305 -43.41 48.31 -75.99
C ARG A 305 -44.73 47.67 -76.38
N ASP A 306 -45.37 46.94 -75.48
CA ASP A 306 -46.67 46.32 -75.72
C ASP A 306 -47.76 47.38 -75.90
N THR A 307 -47.76 48.44 -75.10
CA THR A 307 -48.68 49.57 -75.30
C THR A 307 -48.42 50.30 -76.62
N GLU A 308 -47.16 50.53 -77.01
CA GLU A 308 -46.80 51.11 -78.31
C GLU A 308 -47.30 50.24 -79.47
N ILE A 309 -47.09 48.92 -79.38
CA ILE A 309 -47.58 47.95 -80.37
C ILE A 309 -49.11 48.01 -80.45
N GLN A 310 -49.80 48.09 -79.32
CA GLN A 310 -51.26 48.16 -79.27
C GLN A 310 -51.78 49.44 -79.94
N VAL A 311 -51.21 50.60 -79.61
CA VAL A 311 -51.56 51.88 -80.26
C VAL A 311 -51.29 51.84 -81.76
N LEU A 312 -50.19 51.23 -82.20
CA LEU A 312 -49.88 51.08 -83.63
C LEU A 312 -50.85 50.12 -84.34
N LYS A 313 -51.32 49.06 -83.66
CA LYS A 313 -52.35 48.16 -84.18
C LYS A 313 -53.68 48.90 -84.34
N GLU A 314 -54.09 49.68 -83.34
CA GLU A 314 -55.32 50.50 -83.39
C GLU A 314 -55.25 51.53 -84.53
N LYS A 315 -54.13 52.26 -84.66
CA LYS A 315 -53.92 53.18 -85.79
C LYS A 315 -53.97 52.47 -87.14
N ARG A 316 -53.36 51.28 -87.25
CA ARG A 316 -53.41 50.47 -88.47
C ARG A 316 -54.86 50.09 -88.81
N GLU A 317 -55.63 49.67 -87.81
CA GLU A 317 -57.04 49.31 -87.97
C GLU A 317 -57.90 50.52 -88.36
N GLU A 318 -57.67 51.68 -87.75
CA GLU A 318 -58.32 52.94 -88.12
C GLU A 318 -58.01 53.31 -89.58
N GLN A 319 -56.75 53.26 -90.00
CA GLN A 319 -56.36 53.51 -91.40
C GLN A 319 -57.00 52.49 -92.35
N PHE A 320 -57.08 51.22 -91.96
CA PHE A 320 -57.75 50.18 -92.74
C PHE A 320 -59.24 50.47 -92.90
N ASN A 321 -59.92 50.85 -91.81
CA ASN A 321 -61.33 51.27 -91.84
C ASN A 321 -61.52 52.50 -92.72
N ARG A 322 -60.62 53.49 -92.64
CA ARG A 322 -60.69 54.68 -93.49
C ARG A 322 -60.54 54.36 -94.98
N ILE A 323 -59.61 53.48 -95.34
CA ILE A 323 -59.44 52.99 -96.71
C ILE A 323 -60.69 52.23 -97.17
N ARG A 324 -61.27 51.40 -96.29
CA ARG A 324 -62.51 50.67 -96.57
C ARG A 324 -63.67 51.63 -96.88
N GLU A 325 -63.90 52.62 -96.03
CA GLU A 325 -64.91 53.66 -96.25
C GLU A 325 -64.70 54.42 -97.58
N LEU A 326 -63.46 54.86 -97.84
CA LEU A 326 -63.12 55.56 -99.09
C LEU A 326 -63.32 54.67 -100.32
N SER A 327 -62.99 53.37 -100.21
CA SER A 327 -63.22 52.39 -101.27
C SER A 327 -64.71 52.17 -101.52
N GLU A 328 -65.52 52.08 -100.47
CA GLU A 328 -66.98 51.99 -100.56
C GLU A 328 -67.58 53.24 -101.22
N LEU A 329 -67.14 54.44 -100.81
CA LEU A 329 -67.56 55.72 -101.39
C LEU A 329 -67.14 55.83 -102.87
N TYR A 330 -65.90 55.46 -103.20
CA TYR A 330 -65.42 55.43 -104.59
C TYR A 330 -66.26 54.47 -105.43
N ASN A 331 -66.60 53.29 -104.90
CA ASN A 331 -67.46 52.33 -105.59
C ASN A 331 -68.91 52.82 -105.73
N GLN A 332 -69.42 53.61 -104.79
CA GLN A 332 -70.71 54.32 -104.92
C GLN A 332 -70.65 55.35 -106.05
N HIS A 333 -69.70 56.30 -105.99
CA HIS A 333 -69.55 57.32 -107.05
C HIS A 333 -69.27 56.70 -108.42
N LYS A 334 -68.48 55.62 -108.51
CA LYS A 334 -68.25 54.90 -109.76
C LYS A 334 -69.54 54.28 -110.32
N ARG A 335 -70.44 53.80 -109.46
CA ARG A 335 -71.78 53.35 -109.88
C ARG A 335 -72.61 54.52 -110.37
N GLU A 336 -72.69 55.61 -109.62
CA GLU A 336 -73.41 56.83 -110.00
C GLU A 336 -72.93 57.42 -111.33
N ILE A 337 -71.61 57.50 -111.54
CA ILE A 337 -71.03 57.97 -112.81
C ILE A 337 -71.40 57.03 -113.96
N LYS A 338 -71.33 55.70 -113.75
CA LYS A 338 -71.76 54.74 -114.77
C LYS A 338 -73.25 54.89 -115.09
N GLU A 339 -74.09 55.08 -114.09
CA GLU A 339 -75.53 55.32 -114.28
C GLU A 339 -75.77 56.65 -115.01
N TYR A 340 -75.08 57.72 -114.63
CA TYR A 340 -75.14 59.02 -115.33
C TYR A 340 -74.68 58.92 -116.78
N LEU A 341 -73.57 58.22 -117.06
CA LEU A 341 -73.09 57.99 -118.43
C LEU A 341 -74.08 57.18 -119.24
N LYS A 342 -74.70 56.14 -118.67
CA LYS A 342 -75.81 55.41 -119.31
C LYS A 342 -76.99 56.32 -119.60
N LEU A 343 -77.40 57.15 -118.64
CA LEU A 343 -78.51 58.10 -118.82
C LEU A 343 -78.20 59.15 -119.90
N LYS A 344 -76.96 59.63 -119.95
CA LYS A 344 -76.47 60.57 -120.95
C LYS A 344 -76.41 59.94 -122.34
N GLU A 345 -75.98 58.68 -122.42
CA GLU A 345 -75.97 57.92 -123.67
C GLU A 345 -77.40 57.67 -124.18
N ILE A 346 -78.34 57.31 -123.30
CA ILE A 346 -79.77 57.22 -123.63
C ILE A 346 -80.28 58.56 -124.16
N ARG A 347 -80.01 59.67 -123.47
CA ARG A 347 -80.38 61.02 -123.94
C ARG A 347 -79.76 61.36 -125.29
N ARG A 348 -78.50 61.03 -125.53
CA ARG A 348 -77.84 61.24 -126.82
C ARG A 348 -78.51 60.41 -127.92
N GLN A 349 -78.87 59.15 -127.65
CA GLN A 349 -79.59 58.30 -128.59
C GLN A 349 -81.00 58.83 -128.89
N GLU A 350 -81.70 59.37 -127.89
CA GLU A 350 -82.99 60.05 -128.06
C GLU A 350 -82.86 61.33 -128.92
N GLU A 351 -81.83 62.15 -128.67
CA GLU A 351 -81.52 63.34 -129.47
C GLU A 351 -81.13 62.97 -130.91
N GLU A 352 -80.32 61.93 -131.12
CA GLU A 352 -79.99 61.42 -132.45
C GLU A 352 -81.23 60.88 -133.18
N LEU A 353 -82.13 60.18 -132.48
CA LEU A 353 -83.41 59.75 -133.03
C LEU A 353 -84.30 60.95 -133.40
N LEU A 354 -84.34 61.98 -132.56
CA LEU A 354 -85.07 63.22 -132.84
C LEU A 354 -84.46 63.96 -134.03
N GLN A 355 -83.14 64.03 -134.14
CA GLN A 355 -82.45 64.61 -135.29
C GLN A 355 -82.70 63.81 -136.57
N LYS A 356 -82.69 62.47 -136.50
CA LYS A 356 -83.09 61.60 -137.63
C LYS A 356 -84.56 61.84 -138.03
N ARG A 357 -85.47 62.00 -137.07
CA ARG A 357 -86.87 62.39 -137.32
C ARG A 357 -86.98 63.77 -137.96
N ASN A 358 -86.21 64.76 -137.49
CA ASN A 358 -86.18 66.11 -138.06
C ASN A 358 -85.56 66.13 -139.46
N LEU A 359 -84.50 65.35 -139.71
CA LEU A 359 -83.91 65.17 -141.04
C LEU A 359 -84.88 64.45 -141.99
N ALA A 360 -85.58 63.42 -141.51
CA ALA A 360 -86.63 62.75 -142.28
C ALA A 360 -87.79 63.71 -142.59
N ALA A 361 -88.23 64.52 -141.63
CA ALA A 361 -89.22 65.57 -141.83
C ALA A 361 -88.73 66.64 -142.82
N THR A 362 -87.45 67.03 -142.75
CA THR A 362 -86.83 67.99 -143.68
C THR A 362 -86.69 67.41 -145.08
N ARG A 363 -86.35 66.11 -145.22
CA ARG A 363 -86.32 65.38 -146.50
C ARG A 363 -87.72 65.21 -147.07
N LEU A 364 -88.73 64.93 -146.25
CA LEU A 364 -90.14 64.93 -146.65
C LEU A 364 -90.58 66.33 -147.11
N GLN A 365 -90.24 67.39 -146.37
CA GLN A 365 -90.51 68.78 -146.77
C GLN A 365 -89.79 69.15 -148.07
N ALA A 366 -88.55 68.72 -148.27
CA ALA A 366 -87.76 68.97 -149.48
C ALA A 366 -88.26 68.15 -150.68
N TRP A 367 -88.67 66.89 -150.47
CA TRP A 367 -89.34 66.07 -151.47
C TRP A 367 -90.66 66.71 -151.89
N TRP A 368 -91.45 67.20 -150.92
CA TRP A 368 -92.73 67.83 -151.20
C TRP A 368 -92.59 69.19 -151.90
N LYS A 369 -91.61 70.02 -151.50
CA LYS A 369 -91.21 71.24 -152.22
C LYS A 369 -90.71 70.92 -153.65
N GLY A 370 -89.98 69.81 -153.83
CA GLY A 370 -89.51 69.37 -155.14
C GLY A 370 -90.62 68.82 -156.05
N VAL A 371 -91.64 68.16 -155.50
CA VAL A 371 -92.84 67.74 -156.25
C VAL A 371 -93.71 68.94 -156.62
N MET A 372 -93.85 69.94 -155.74
CA MET A 372 -94.51 71.20 -156.07
C MET A 372 -93.88 71.90 -157.29
N VAL A 373 -92.55 71.90 -157.39
CA VAL A 373 -91.81 72.52 -158.51
C VAL A 373 -91.92 71.69 -159.80
N ARG A 374 -91.92 70.36 -159.71
CA ARG A 374 -91.93 69.47 -160.90
C ARG A 374 -93.32 69.21 -161.49
N LYS A 375 -94.39 69.34 -160.71
CA LYS A 375 -95.79 69.22 -161.20
C LYS A 375 -96.44 70.56 -161.57
N GLY A 376 -95.72 71.68 -161.50
CA GLY A 376 -96.18 72.97 -162.03
C GLY A 376 -97.47 73.49 -161.37
N ILE A 377 -97.64 73.27 -160.06
CA ILE A 377 -98.81 73.77 -159.32
C ILE A 377 -98.44 75.13 -158.71
N GLY A 378 -98.96 76.19 -159.34
CA GLY A 378 -98.87 77.57 -158.87
C GLY A 378 -97.61 78.33 -159.32
N LYS A 379 -97.79 79.65 -159.47
CA LYS A 379 -96.81 80.76 -159.69
C LYS A 379 -95.55 80.59 -160.59
N PHE A 380 -95.32 79.44 -161.25
CA PHE A 380 -94.11 79.18 -162.08
C PHE A 380 -94.43 78.73 -163.52
N SER A 381 -95.18 79.54 -164.27
CA SER A 381 -95.25 79.48 -165.74
C SER A 381 -94.98 80.89 -166.29
N LYS A 382 -94.08 81.06 -167.27
CA LYS A 382 -94.16 82.18 -168.24
C LYS A 382 -93.24 82.06 -169.48
N LYS A 383 -93.80 82.64 -170.55
CA LYS A 383 -93.46 82.67 -171.99
C LYS A 383 -92.25 83.56 -172.36
N LYS A 384 -91.77 83.35 -173.60
CA LYS A 384 -90.73 84.08 -174.38
C LYS A 384 -90.87 85.62 -174.38
N GLY A 385 -89.71 86.31 -174.33
CA GLY A 385 -89.43 87.57 -175.04
C GLY A 385 -88.65 88.66 -174.29
N GLY A 386 -87.40 88.97 -174.71
CA GLY A 386 -86.87 90.35 -174.76
C GLY A 386 -85.78 90.85 -173.78
N LYS A 387 -84.50 90.78 -174.22
CA LYS A 387 -83.44 91.84 -174.29
C LYS A 387 -82.97 92.66 -173.05
N LYS A 388 -81.62 92.63 -172.81
CA LYS A 388 -80.62 93.64 -172.30
C LYS A 388 -81.01 94.50 -171.06
N ASP A 389 -80.16 94.73 -170.05
CA ASP A 389 -78.82 95.34 -170.09
C ASP A 389 -78.06 95.25 -168.73
N LYS A 390 -76.79 95.70 -168.74
CA LYS A 390 -75.82 95.98 -167.65
C LYS A 390 -76.43 96.74 -166.43
N ASP A 391 -75.87 96.82 -165.22
CA ASP A 391 -74.50 97.08 -164.77
C ASP A 391 -74.43 96.92 -163.21
N LYS A 392 -73.23 96.68 -162.66
CA LYS A 392 -72.68 97.01 -161.29
C LYS A 392 -73.61 96.96 -160.05
N LYS A 393 -73.16 96.51 -158.86
CA LYS A 393 -72.06 97.08 -158.06
C LYS A 393 -71.95 96.36 -156.69
N LYS A 394 -70.70 96.15 -156.25
CA LYS A 394 -70.13 96.23 -154.88
C LYS A 394 -70.92 95.82 -153.63
N GLY A 395 -70.21 95.09 -152.77
CA GLY A 395 -70.00 95.43 -151.36
C GLY A 395 -70.11 94.21 -150.44
N LYS A 396 -69.05 93.74 -149.76
CA LYS A 396 -68.26 94.28 -148.61
C LYS A 396 -68.78 93.74 -147.27
N LYS A 397 -67.81 93.19 -146.52
CA LYS A 397 -67.83 92.66 -145.14
C LYS A 397 -68.41 91.27 -144.95
#